data_AF-A0A4R2CL15-F1
#
_entry.id   AF-A0A4R2CL15-F1
#
_cell.length_a   1.000
_cell.length_b   1.000
_cell.length_c   1.000
_cell.angle_alpha   90.00
_cell.angle_beta   90.00
_cell.angle_gamma   90.00
#
_symmetry.space_group_name_H-M   'P 1'
#
loop_
_entity.id
_entity.type
_entity.pdbx_description
1 polymer ?
#
loop_
_entity_poly.entity_id
_entity_poly.type
_entity_poly.pdbx_seq_one_letter_code
_entity_poly.pdbx_strand_id
1 'polypeptide(L)' 'MSFDRPGIPHPGRPANEPDIDELFEEEGVELDKDGDLDGLDHPGAKSAGPQPYIPRHPVHEEPPSAED' A
#
# COMPACT_ATOMS: atom_id res chain seq x y z
N MET A 1 18.83 16.73 22.91
CA MET A 1 18.33 16.15 24.18
C MET A 1 17.42 14.99 23.80
N SER A 2 17.77 13.76 24.15
CA SER A 2 16.94 12.57 23.90
C SER A 2 15.87 12.44 24.98
N PHE A 3 14.60 12.36 24.59
CA PHE A 3 13.49 12.05 25.50
C PHE A 3 13.45 10.53 25.70
N ASP A 4 14.04 10.05 26.79
CA ASP A 4 13.81 8.67 27.23
C ASP A 4 12.48 8.63 27.99
N ARG A 5 11.42 8.14 27.33
CA ARG A 5 10.06 8.11 27.91
C ARG A 5 9.98 6.89 28.84
N PRO A 6 9.86 7.09 30.17
CA PRO A 6 9.79 5.96 31.10
C PRO A 6 8.57 5.09 30.78
N GLY A 7 8.79 3.80 30.55
CA GLY A 7 7.74 2.82 30.29
C GLY A 7 7.53 2.44 28.82
N ILE A 8 8.28 3.04 27.87
CA ILE A 8 8.32 2.49 26.51
C ILE A 8 9.30 1.30 26.53
N PRO A 9 8.85 0.07 26.22
CA PRO A 9 9.77 -1.05 26.09
C PRO A 9 10.80 -0.70 25.02
N HIS A 10 12.07 -1.01 25.30
CA HIS A 10 13.12 -0.81 24.32
C HIS A 10 12.74 -1.51 23.02
N PRO A 11 13.10 -0.92 21.85
CA PRO A 11 12.93 -1.61 20.59
C PRO A 11 13.55 -3.01 20.72
N GLY A 12 12.81 -4.02 20.28
CA GLY A 12 13.26 -5.41 20.33
C GLY A 12 14.57 -5.60 19.56
N ARG A 13 15.14 -6.81 19.67
CA ARG A 13 16.28 -7.14 18.81
C ARG A 13 15.85 -7.01 17.34
N PRO A 14 16.71 -6.46 16.46
CA PRO A 14 16.44 -6.50 15.04
C PRO A 14 16.21 -7.96 14.64
N ALA A 15 15.23 -8.17 13.77
CA ALA A 15 14.94 -9.51 13.29
C ALA A 15 16.12 -10.02 12.46
N ASN A 16 16.34 -11.33 12.46
CA ASN A 16 17.40 -11.95 11.66
C ASN A 16 16.87 -12.10 10.24
N GLU A 17 17.14 -11.11 9.39
CA GLU A 17 16.76 -11.08 7.98
C GLU A 17 17.00 -12.40 7.23
N PRO A 18 18.17 -13.09 7.33
CA PRO A 18 18.37 -14.36 6.65
C PRO A 18 17.45 -15.50 7.14
N ASP A 19 17.13 -15.56 8.43
CA ASP A 19 16.21 -16.59 8.95
C ASP A 19 14.78 -16.36 8.44
N ILE A 20 14.43 -15.10 8.18
CA ILE A 20 13.13 -14.71 7.65
C ILE A 20 13.04 -15.08 6.17
N ASP A 21 14.09 -14.82 5.41
CA ASP A 21 14.15 -15.16 3.99
C ASP A 21 14.08 -16.68 3.79
N GLU A 22 14.81 -17.46 4.59
CA GLU A 22 14.74 -18.93 4.58
C GLU A 22 13.33 -19.45 4.90
N LEU A 23 12.63 -18.82 5.85
CA LEU A 23 11.25 -19.18 6.19
C LEU A 23 10.28 -18.89 5.04
N PHE A 24 10.43 -17.75 4.36
CA PHE A 24 9.60 -17.43 3.19
C PHE A 24 9.83 -18.41 2.04
N GLU A 25 11.08 -18.81 1.79
CA GLU A 25 11.40 -19.86 0.81
C GLU A 25 10.79 -21.22 1.20
N GLU A 26 10.84 -21.61 2.48
CA GLU A 26 10.25 -22.86 2.98
C GLU A 26 8.71 -22.88 2.81
N GLU A 27 8.05 -21.75 3.06
CA GLU A 27 6.60 -21.60 2.91
C GLU A 27 6.16 -21.37 1.45
N GLY A 28 7.10 -21.25 0.51
CA GLY A 28 6.82 -21.02 -0.92
C GLY A 28 6.26 -19.62 -1.18
N VAL A 29 6.62 -18.64 -0.35
CA VAL A 29 6.19 -17.25 -0.44
C VAL A 29 7.17 -16.47 -1.29
N GLU A 30 6.70 -15.96 -2.44
CA GLU A 30 7.51 -15.13 -3.32
C GLU A 30 7.37 -13.63 -2.95
N LEU A 31 8.49 -12.99 -2.65
CA LEU A 31 8.59 -11.56 -2.42
C LEU A 31 9.08 -10.84 -3.68
N ASP A 32 8.54 -9.65 -3.93
CA ASP A 32 9.00 -8.76 -4.97
C ASP A 32 10.33 -8.08 -4.59
N LYS A 33 10.90 -7.35 -5.55
CA LYS A 33 12.17 -6.60 -5.41
C LYS A 33 12.18 -5.59 -4.25
N ASP A 34 11.02 -5.20 -3.75
CA ASP A 34 10.84 -4.23 -2.68
C ASP A 34 10.55 -4.93 -1.33
N GLY A 35 10.57 -6.27 -1.30
CA GLY A 35 10.30 -7.11 -0.13
C GLY A 35 8.81 -7.22 0.21
N ASP A 36 7.93 -6.81 -0.70
CA ASP A 36 6.49 -6.96 -0.59
C ASP A 36 6.06 -8.33 -1.17
N LEU A 37 4.97 -8.90 -0.67
CA LEU A 37 4.40 -10.13 -1.25
C LEU A 37 3.91 -9.83 -2.67
N ASP A 38 4.46 -10.52 -3.68
CA ASP A 38 4.00 -10.38 -5.06
C ASP A 38 2.60 -11.00 -5.23
N GLY A 39 1.77 -10.37 -6.07
CA GLY A 39 0.67 -11.06 -6.74
C GLY A 39 -0.29 -11.84 -5.84
N LEU A 40 -1.00 -11.17 -4.93
CA LEU A 40 -1.94 -11.85 -4.06
C LEU A 40 -3.24 -12.23 -4.79
N ASP A 41 -3.26 -13.41 -5.40
CA ASP A 41 -4.50 -14.12 -5.76
C ASP A 41 -5.12 -14.80 -4.51
N HIS A 42 -4.98 -14.14 -3.36
CA HIS A 42 -5.36 -14.67 -2.05
C HIS A 42 -6.07 -13.60 -1.20
N PRO A 43 -6.94 -14.00 -0.25
CA PRO A 43 -7.71 -13.05 0.55
C PRO A 43 -6.77 -12.11 1.33
N GLY A 44 -6.99 -10.79 1.19
CA GLY A 44 -6.19 -9.76 1.86
C GLY A 44 -5.26 -8.93 0.95
N ALA A 45 -5.30 -9.14 -0.37
CA ALA A 45 -4.54 -8.37 -1.34
C ALA A 45 -4.66 -6.84 -1.20
N LYS A 46 -3.58 -6.10 -1.52
CA LYS A 46 -3.59 -4.64 -1.59
C LYS A 46 -4.66 -4.21 -2.60
N SER A 47 -5.69 -3.49 -2.14
CA SER A 47 -6.72 -2.95 -3.04
C SER A 47 -6.13 -1.88 -3.97
N ALA A 48 -6.68 -1.73 -5.18
CA ALA A 48 -6.25 -0.70 -6.15
C ALA A 48 -6.43 0.76 -5.67
N GLY A 49 -6.89 0.97 -4.44
CA GLY A 49 -7.14 2.27 -3.86
C GLY A 49 -8.46 2.91 -4.33
N PRO A 50 -8.71 4.16 -3.91
CA PRO A 50 -9.91 4.88 -4.30
C PRO A 50 -9.94 5.10 -5.82
N GLN A 51 -11.05 4.73 -6.45
CA GLN A 51 -11.29 4.99 -7.87
C GLN A 51 -11.54 6.49 -8.09
N PRO A 52 -11.07 7.08 -9.21
CA PRO A 52 -11.36 8.46 -9.55
C PRO A 52 -12.88 8.67 -9.73
N TYR A 53 -13.38 9.82 -9.27
CA TYR A 53 -14.79 10.18 -9.43
C TYR A 53 -15.12 10.40 -10.92
N ILE A 54 -16.05 9.61 -11.45
CA ILE A 54 -16.64 9.83 -12.78
C ILE A 54 -17.99 10.52 -12.57
N PRO A 55 -18.17 11.77 -13.04
CA PRO A 55 -19.46 12.46 -12.96
C PRO A 55 -20.58 11.64 -13.59
N ARG A 56 -21.73 11.55 -12.92
CA ARG A 56 -22.91 10.82 -13.42
C ARG A 56 -23.54 11.45 -14.65
N HIS A 57 -23.29 12.74 -14.85
CA HIS A 57 -23.79 13.49 -15.99
C HIS A 57 -22.60 14.12 -16.71
N PRO A 58 -22.58 14.10 -18.06
CA PRO A 58 -21.66 14.93 -18.81
C PRO A 58 -21.87 16.37 -18.35
N VAL A 59 -20.77 17.09 -18.10
CA VAL A 59 -20.82 18.53 -17.87
C VAL A 59 -21.50 19.11 -19.10
N HIS A 60 -22.66 19.75 -18.92
CA HIS A 60 -23.35 20.40 -20.04
C HIS A 60 -22.40 21.46 -20.59
N GLU A 61 -21.83 21.20 -21.78
CA GLU A 61 -21.17 22.22 -22.56
C GLU A 61 -22.25 23.26 -22.92
N GLU A 62 -22.08 24.46 -22.37
CA GLU A 62 -22.95 25.60 -22.65
C GLU A 62 -22.86 25.91 -24.15
N PRO A 63 -23.97 25.95 -24.90
CA PRO A 63 -23.91 26.27 -26.32
C PRO A 63 -23.40 27.71 -26.49
N PRO A 64 -22.63 28.01 -27.55
CA PRO A 64 -22.13 29.35 -27.79
C PRO A 64 -23.32 30.31 -27.89
N SER A 65 -23.30 31.33 -27.05
CA SER A 65 -24.25 32.44 -27.09
C SER A 65 -24.28 33.02 -28.49
N ALA A 66 -25.41 32.88 -29.19
CA ALA A 66 -25.65 33.57 -30.44
C ALA A 66 -25.73 35.07 -30.14
N GLU A 67 -24.70 35.81 -30.53
CA GLU A 67 -24.74 37.27 -30.63
C GLU A 67 -25.56 37.64 -31.88
N ASP A 68 -26.51 38.58 -31.72
CA ASP A 68 -27.33 39.22 -32.76
C ASP A 68 -26.97 40.71 -32.82
#